data_AF-A0A126RMC2-F1
#
_entry.id   AF-A0A126RMC2-F1
#
_cell.length_a   1.000
_cell.length_b   1.000
_cell.length_c   1.000
_cell.angle_alpha   90.00
_cell.angle_beta   90.00
_cell.angle_gamma   90.00
#
_symmetry.space_group_name_H-M   'P 1'
#
loop_
_entity.id
_entity.type
_entity.pdbx_description
1 polymer ?
#
loop_
_entity_poly.entity_id
_entity_poly.type
_entity_poly.pdbx_seq_one_letter_code
_entity_poly.pdbx_strand_id
1 'polypeptide(L)' 'MPPTFRDRQLAAMARHAATGETWCLLAPGTSICMARETDILAGGQHLIDAIVWSTDAADEEQIDPALRA' A
#
# COMPACT_ATOMS: atom_id res chain seq x y z
N MET A 1 -17.83 -9.17 2.77
CA MET A 1 -17.35 -8.41 1.60
C MET A 1 -15.85 -8.60 1.50
N PRO A 2 -15.25 -8.71 0.30
CA PRO A 2 -13.81 -8.64 0.17
C PRO A 2 -13.32 -7.27 0.69
N PRO A 3 -12.13 -7.20 1.31
CA PRO A 3 -11.58 -5.93 1.79
C PRO A 3 -11.46 -4.95 0.63
N THR A 4 -11.94 -3.72 0.85
CA THR A 4 -11.88 -2.66 -0.16
C THR A 4 -10.45 -2.13 -0.29
N PHE A 5 -10.16 -1.43 -1.39
CA PHE A 5 -8.87 -0.73 -1.55
C PHE A 5 -8.58 0.20 -0.37
N ARG A 6 -9.61 0.87 0.16
CA ARG A 6 -9.54 1.73 1.34
C ARG A 6 -9.12 0.97 2.60
N ASP A 7 -9.70 -0.21 2.85
CA ASP A 7 -9.32 -1.05 4.00
C ASP A 7 -7.84 -1.46 3.92
N ARG A 8 -7.33 -1.68 2.71
CA ARG A 8 -5.92 -2.01 2.47
C ARG A 8 -5.00 -0.82 2.68
N GLN A 9 -5.39 0.38 2.23
CA GLN A 9 -4.65 1.61 2.51
C GLN A 9 -4.55 1.88 4.01
N LEU A 10 -5.68 1.78 4.72
CA LEU A 10 -5.72 1.90 6.19
C LEU A 10 -4.79 0.91 6.89
N ALA A 11 -4.82 -0.35 6.47
CA ALA A 11 -3.94 -1.38 7.02
C ALA A 11 -2.45 -1.08 6.74
N ALA A 12 -2.12 -0.62 5.54
CA ALA A 12 -0.75 -0.24 5.16
C ALA A 12 -0.26 0.97 5.97
N MET A 13 -1.10 2.00 6.14
CA MET A 13 -0.80 3.17 6.97
C MET A 13 -0.61 2.79 8.45
N ALA A 14 -1.49 1.95 9.01
CA ALA A 14 -1.36 1.48 10.38
C ALA A 14 -0.08 0.68 10.61
N ARG A 15 0.32 -0.14 9.62
CA ARG A 15 1.58 -0.89 9.65
C ARG A 15 2.79 0.03 9.55
N HIS A 16 2.77 1.01 8.65
CA HIS A 16 3.80 2.02 8.54
C HIS A 16 3.96 2.80 9.86
N ALA A 17 2.87 3.30 10.43
CA ALA A 17 2.89 4.01 11.71
C ALA A 17 3.47 3.16 12.87
N ALA A 18 3.23 1.84 12.85
CA ALA A 18 3.72 0.93 13.88
C ALA A 18 5.19 0.50 13.70
N THR A 19 5.70 0.47 12.46
CA THR A 19 7.00 -0.15 12.13
C THR A 19 8.03 0.82 11.54
N GLY A 20 7.59 1.96 11.01
CA GLY A 20 8.40 2.88 10.21
C GLY A 20 8.73 2.37 8.80
N GLU A 21 8.28 1.16 8.43
CA GLU A 21 8.57 0.57 7.12
C GLU A 21 7.62 1.09 6.03
N THR A 22 8.09 1.21 4.79
CA THR A 22 7.24 1.51 3.63
C THR A 22 6.42 0.29 3.23
N TRP A 23 5.10 0.47 3.16
CA TRP A 23 4.15 -0.55 2.71
C TRP A 23 3.53 -0.13 1.37
N CYS A 24 3.44 -1.06 0.44
CA CYS A 24 2.84 -0.83 -0.87
C CYS A 24 1.63 -1.74 -1.07
N LEU A 25 0.67 -1.23 -1.83
CA LEU A 25 -0.43 -2.00 -2.37
C LEU A 25 -0.09 -2.42 -3.79
N LEU A 26 -0.28 -3.71 -4.06
CA LEU A 26 -0.02 -4.35 -5.33
C LEU A 26 -1.35 -4.79 -5.94
N ALA A 27 -1.54 -4.59 -7.23
CA ALA A 27 -2.69 -5.11 -7.97
C ALA A 27 -2.27 -6.06 -9.11
N PRO A 28 -1.72 -7.25 -8.81
CA PRO A 28 -1.48 -8.26 -9.82
C PRO A 28 -2.82 -8.82 -10.33
N GLY A 29 -3.37 -8.20 -11.37
CA GLY A 29 -4.68 -8.53 -11.91
C GLY A 29 -5.83 -7.93 -11.10
N THR A 30 -6.72 -8.77 -10.56
CA THR A 30 -7.97 -8.31 -9.91
C THR A 30 -7.92 -8.26 -8.38
N SER A 31 -6.80 -8.69 -7.78
CA SER A 31 -6.66 -8.78 -6.32
C SER A 31 -5.68 -7.72 -5.81
N ILE A 32 -6.08 -7.00 -4.76
CA ILE A 32 -5.20 -6.04 -4.09
C ILE A 32 -4.50 -6.74 -2.92
N CYS A 33 -3.18 -6.82 -3.02
CA CYS A 33 -2.27 -7.35 -2.02
C CYS A 33 -1.52 -6.21 -1.34
N MET A 34 -0.98 -6.47 -0.15
CA MET A 34 -0.16 -5.53 0.61
C MET A 34 1.18 -6.20 0.92
N ALA A 35 2.28 -5.51 0.64
CA ALA A 35 3.63 -6.02 0.89
C ALA A 35 4.57 -4.86 1.28
N ARG A 36 5.69 -5.20 1.93
CA ARG A 36 6.74 -4.21 2.23
C ARG A 36 7.48 -3.87 0.96
N GLU A 37 7.92 -2.64 0.84
CA GLU A 37 8.73 -2.18 -0.30
C GLU A 37 9.98 -3.05 -0.47
N THR A 38 10.65 -3.41 0.63
CA THR A 38 11.84 -4.26 0.60
C THR A 38 11.56 -5.66 0.03
N ASP A 39 10.42 -6.26 0.37
CA ASP A 39 10.00 -7.55 -0.16
C ASP A 39 9.66 -7.45 -1.66
N ILE A 40 9.08 -6.31 -2.09
CA ILE A 40 8.76 -6.04 -3.49
C ILE A 40 10.03 -5.89 -4.33
N LEU A 41 10.98 -5.09 -3.85
CA LEU A 41 12.27 -4.91 -4.50
C LEU A 41 13.03 -6.23 -4.62
N ALA A 42 12.97 -7.08 -3.58
CA ALA A 42 13.57 -8.41 -3.59
C ALA A 42 12.88 -9.38 -4.56
N GLY A 43 11.57 -9.24 -4.77
CA GLY A 43 10.80 -10.04 -5.72
C GLY A 43 11.00 -9.61 -7.19
N GLY A 44 11.52 -8.41 -7.43
CA GLY A 44 11.94 -7.93 -8.75
C GLY A 44 10.86 -7.19 -9.54
N GLN A 45 11.19 -6.86 -10.80
CA GLN A 45 10.48 -5.85 -11.59
C GLN A 45 8.97 -6.09 -11.73
N HIS A 46 8.54 -7.33 -11.88
CA HIS A 46 7.13 -7.67 -12.03
C HIS A 46 6.26 -7.28 -10.82
N LEU A 47 6.82 -7.24 -9.60
CA LEU A 47 6.11 -6.73 -8.42
C LEU A 47 6.15 -5.21 -8.35
N ILE A 48 7.26 -4.60 -8.76
CA ILE A 48 7.39 -3.14 -8.85
C ILE A 48 6.34 -2.58 -9.82
N ASP A 49 6.20 -3.19 -10.99
CA ASP A 49 5.21 -2.81 -12.00
C ASP A 49 3.75 -3.03 -11.54
N ALA A 50 3.55 -3.85 -10.52
CA ALA A 50 2.24 -4.11 -9.93
C ALA A 50 1.87 -3.13 -8.79
N ILE A 51 2.77 -2.23 -8.40
CA ILE A 51 2.50 -1.21 -7.36
C ILE A 51 1.45 -0.23 -7.87
N VAL A 52 0.37 -0.09 -7.12
CA VAL A 52 -0.69 0.89 -7.39
C VAL A 52 -0.74 2.02 -6.36
N TRP A 53 -0.09 1.82 -5.20
CA TRP A 53 -0.02 2.81 -4.13
C TRP A 53 1.09 2.45 -3.13
N SER A 54 1.72 3.44 -2.49
CA SER A 54 2.68 3.24 -1.40
C SER A 54 2.47 4.26 -0.29
N THR A 55 2.89 3.91 0.93
CA THR A 55 2.89 4.83 2.07
C THR A 55 3.92 5.96 1.93
N ASP A 56 4.96 5.78 1.11
CA ASP A 56 5.99 6.79 0.84
C ASP A 56 5.48 7.88 -0.13
N ALA A 57 4.66 7.51 -1.11
CA ALA A 57 3.98 8.44 -2.01
C ALA A 57 2.65 8.97 -1.43
N ALA A 58 2.28 8.59 -0.21
CA ALA A 58 1.15 9.12 0.51
C ALA A 58 1.47 10.51 1.09
N ASP A 59 1.97 11.41 0.24
CA ASP A 59 2.02 12.83 0.55
C ASP A 59 0.60 13.28 0.92
N GLU A 60 0.53 14.18 1.87
CA GLU A 60 -0.65 14.62 2.63
C GLU A 60 -1.94 14.93 1.81
N GLU A 61 -1.84 15.08 0.50
CA GLU A 61 -2.96 15.34 -0.43
C GLU A 61 -3.56 14.09 -1.10
N GLN A 62 -2.89 12.93 -1.07
CA GLN A 62 -3.39 11.67 -1.69
C GLN A 62 -4.01 10.69 -0.69
N ILE A 63 -3.95 11.00 0.60
CA ILE A 63 -4.75 10.32 1.61
C ILE A 63 -6.19 10.79 1.40
N ASP A 64 -7.11 9.85 1.12
CA ASP A 64 -8.54 10.13 1.06
C ASP A 64 -8.91 11.03 2.25
N PRO A 65 -9.48 12.23 2.04
CA PRO A 65 -9.78 13.16 3.14
C PRO A 65 -10.69 12.54 4.22
N ALA A 66 -11.42 11.46 3.92
CA ALA A 66 -12.18 10.69 4.90
C ALA A 66 -11.32 9.83 5.85
N LEU A 67 -10.00 9.79 5.66
CA LEU A 67 -9.03 9.14 6.55
C LEU A 67 -8.33 10.13 7.49
N ARG A 68 -8.57 11.45 7.33
CA ARG A 68 -8.06 12.53 8.19
C ARG A 68 -8.99 12.89 9.36
N ALA A 69 -10.12 12.18 9.50
CA ALA A 69 -11.14 12.43 10.53
C ALA A 69 -10.77 11.84 11.88
#